data_AF-G0MQ88-F1
#
_entry.id   AF-G0MQ88-F1
#
_cell.length_a   1.000
_cell.length_b   1.000
_cell.length_c   1.000
_cell.angle_alpha   90.00
_cell.angle_beta   90.00
_cell.angle_gamma   90.00
#
_symmetry.space_group_name_H-M   'P 1'
#
loop_
_entity.id
_entity.type
_entity.pdbx_description
1 polymer ?
#
loop_
_entity_poly.entity_id
_entity_poly.type
_entity_poly.pdbx_seq_one_letter_code
_entity_poly.pdbx_strand_id
1 'polypeptide(L)'
;MSARHAKRGSYESSDDEDEEDSTRKWCFCDDVSHGEMIRCDNSNCTLRWFHFPCIGITEAPKGKWYCPRCQVTKKLKLKPK
;
A
#
# COMPACT_ATOMS: atom_id res chain seq x y z
N MET A 1 -47.53 -31.54 26.25
CA MET A 1 -46.15 -31.13 26.52
C MET A 1 -45.34 -31.32 25.24
N SER A 2 -44.39 -30.41 24.99
CA SER A 2 -43.30 -30.55 24.00
C SER A 2 -43.69 -30.33 22.54
N ALA A 3 -42.98 -29.56 21.72
CA ALA A 3 -41.87 -28.64 21.95
C ALA A 3 -41.86 -27.65 20.77
N ARG A 4 -41.82 -26.35 21.09
CA ARG A 4 -41.65 -25.25 20.15
C ARG A 4 -40.25 -25.34 19.54
N HIS A 5 -40.09 -25.95 18.37
CA HIS A 5 -38.84 -25.87 17.63
C HIS A 5 -38.83 -24.58 16.79
N ALA A 6 -38.47 -23.49 17.47
CA ALA A 6 -38.04 -22.26 16.85
C ALA A 6 -36.69 -22.48 16.16
N LYS A 7 -36.59 -22.20 14.86
CA LYS A 7 -35.32 -21.91 14.16
C LYS A 7 -35.59 -21.20 12.82
N ARG A 8 -36.09 -19.96 12.91
CA ARG A 8 -35.87 -18.96 11.85
C ARG A 8 -34.79 -18.03 12.38
N GLY A 9 -33.59 -18.18 11.87
CA GLY A 9 -32.41 -17.46 12.35
C GLY A 9 -31.14 -18.10 11.81
N SER A 10 -31.08 -18.28 10.49
CA SER A 10 -29.81 -18.40 9.79
C SER A 10 -29.29 -16.96 9.71
N TYR A 11 -28.60 -16.55 10.77
CA TYR A 11 -27.66 -15.44 10.66
C TYR A 11 -26.47 -16.07 9.96
N GLU A 12 -26.43 -15.89 8.64
CA GLU A 12 -25.26 -16.26 7.87
C GLU A 12 -24.17 -15.25 8.24
N SER A 13 -23.11 -15.76 8.82
CA SER A 13 -21.89 -15.04 9.16
C SER A 13 -21.30 -14.47 7.87
N SER A 14 -21.43 -13.17 7.66
CA SER A 14 -20.65 -12.46 6.64
C SER A 14 -19.34 -12.07 7.31
N ASP A 15 -18.38 -13.00 7.27
CA ASP A 15 -16.98 -12.76 7.65
C ASP A 15 -16.21 -12.68 6.33
N ASP A 16 -16.23 -11.50 5.71
CA ASP A 16 -15.41 -11.13 4.55
C ASP A 16 -14.92 -9.70 4.78
N GLU A 17 -14.09 -9.53 5.80
CA GLU A 17 -13.39 -8.29 6.09
C GLU A 17 -11.92 -8.63 6.39
N ASP A 18 -11.15 -9.06 5.38
CA ASP A 18 -9.67 -9.00 5.46
C ASP A 18 -8.93 -9.10 4.09
N GLU A 19 -9.60 -8.94 2.94
CA GLU A 19 -8.95 -8.88 1.62
C GLU A 19 -8.65 -7.45 1.11
N GLU A 20 -8.72 -6.43 1.97
CA GLU A 20 -8.46 -5.04 1.53
C GLU A 20 -6.97 -4.65 1.58
N ASP A 21 -6.12 -5.30 2.40
CA ASP A 21 -4.73 -4.84 2.59
C ASP A 21 -3.81 -5.16 1.39
N SER A 22 -4.00 -6.31 0.75
CA SER A 22 -3.24 -6.76 -0.43
C SER A 22 -3.64 -6.05 -1.73
N THR A 23 -4.82 -5.44 -1.78
CA THR A 23 -5.31 -4.66 -2.93
C THR A 23 -4.88 -3.19 -2.87
N ARG A 24 -4.26 -2.73 -1.77
CA ARG A 24 -3.85 -1.32 -1.62
C ARG A 24 -2.68 -0.99 -2.55
N LYS A 25 -2.99 -0.17 -3.56
CA LYS A 25 -2.04 0.26 -4.60
C LYS A 25 -1.22 1.44 -4.12
N TRP A 26 -0.05 1.15 -3.56
CA TRP A 26 0.89 2.18 -3.11
C TRP A 26 1.92 2.57 -4.18
N CYS A 27 2.19 1.68 -5.15
CA CYS A 27 3.08 1.99 -6.26
C CYS A 27 2.32 2.67 -7.42
N PHE A 28 3.04 3.39 -8.28
CA PHE A 28 2.46 4.04 -9.46
C PHE A 28 2.12 3.08 -10.60
N CYS A 29 2.49 1.81 -10.50
CA CYS A 29 2.14 0.79 -11.49
C CYS A 29 0.69 0.31 -11.36
N ASP A 30 -0.06 0.76 -10.34
CA ASP A 30 -1.45 0.36 -10.09
C ASP A 30 -1.63 -1.15 -9.80
N ASP A 31 -0.52 -1.86 -9.55
CA ASP A 31 -0.51 -3.27 -9.16
C ASP A 31 -0.51 -3.48 -7.65
N VAL A 32 -0.92 -4.69 -7.27
CA VAL A 32 -0.89 -5.19 -5.88
C VAL A 32 0.52 -5.12 -5.29
N SER A 33 0.62 -4.89 -3.99
CA SER A 33 1.90 -4.96 -3.27
C SER A 33 2.41 -6.40 -3.24
N HIS A 34 3.47 -6.70 -4.00
CA HIS A 34 4.05 -8.03 -4.08
C HIS A 34 5.58 -7.95 -4.04
N GLY A 35 6.22 -8.91 -3.37
CA GLY A 35 7.67 -9.00 -3.28
C GLY A 35 8.31 -7.86 -2.50
N GLU A 36 9.44 -7.35 -3.00
CA GLU A 36 10.26 -6.34 -2.32
C GLU A 36 9.77 -4.91 -2.60
N MET A 37 9.46 -4.19 -1.52
CA MET A 37 9.02 -2.81 -1.58
C MET A 37 9.89 -1.91 -0.72
N ILE A 38 10.09 -0.68 -1.18
CA ILE A 38 10.82 0.36 -0.46
C ILE A 38 9.91 1.52 -0.09
N ARG A 39 10.10 2.04 1.14
CA ARG A 39 9.38 3.21 1.63
C ARG A 39 10.12 4.50 1.29
N CYS A 40 9.42 5.48 0.72
CA CYS A 40 9.91 6.84 0.56
C CYS A 40 10.02 7.55 1.92
N ASP A 41 11.18 8.15 2.21
CA ASP A 41 11.46 8.92 3.43
C ASP A 41 10.77 10.31 3.44
N ASN A 42 10.17 10.74 2.32
CA ASN A 42 9.40 11.98 2.30
C ASN A 42 8.05 11.79 2.99
N SER A 43 7.87 12.41 4.15
CA SER A 43 6.62 12.42 4.92
C SER A 43 5.43 13.00 4.15
N ASN A 44 5.67 13.83 3.13
CA ASN A 44 4.63 14.38 2.27
C ASN A 44 4.34 13.53 1.02
N CYS A 45 4.89 12.31 0.92
CA CYS A 45 4.61 11.41 -0.20
C CYS A 45 3.29 10.67 0.03
N THR A 46 2.35 10.76 -0.93
CA THR A 46 1.05 10.05 -0.86
C THR A 46 1.20 8.54 -1.07
N LEU A 47 2.07 8.15 -2.00
CA LEU A 47 2.26 6.77 -2.40
C LEU A 47 3.08 5.95 -1.39
N ARG A 48 4.08 6.56 -0.73
CA ARG A 48 4.95 5.98 0.33
C ARG A 48 5.68 4.66 -0.01
N TRP A 49 5.11 3.67 -0.68
CA TRP A 49 5.72 2.38 -1.00
C TRP A 49 5.84 2.15 -2.50
N PHE A 50 6.95 1.56 -2.93
CA PHE A 50 7.22 1.31 -4.34
C PHE A 50 7.91 -0.03 -4.51
N HIS A 51 7.54 -0.79 -5.54
CA HIS A 51 8.25 -2.02 -5.88
C HIS A 51 9.64 -1.71 -6.43
N PHE A 52 10.61 -2.52 -6.04
CA PHE A 52 11.99 -2.49 -6.53
C PHE A 52 12.11 -2.39 -8.07
N PRO A 53 11.48 -3.27 -8.86
CA PRO A 53 11.55 -3.19 -10.33
C PRO A 53 10.90 -1.93 -10.91
N CYS A 54 9.82 -1.42 -10.30
CA CYS A 54 9.14 -0.22 -10.79
C CYS A 54 10.05 1.01 -10.74
N ILE A 55 10.93 1.10 -9.73
CA ILE A 55 11.86 2.21 -9.53
C ILE A 55 13.29 1.89 -10.01
N GLY A 56 13.50 0.71 -10.62
CA GLY A 56 14.81 0.28 -11.13
C GLY A 56 15.85 0.06 -10.02
N ILE A 57 15.43 -0.40 -8.85
CA ILE A 57 16.32 -0.72 -7.73
C ILE A 57 16.32 -2.23 -7.53
N THR A 58 17.50 -2.82 -7.37
CA THR A 58 17.68 -4.24 -7.09
C THR A 58 17.99 -4.53 -5.62
N GLU A 59 18.48 -3.55 -4.88
CA GLU A 59 18.85 -3.72 -3.46
C GLU A 59 18.41 -2.51 -2.64
N ALA A 60 18.03 -2.76 -1.38
CA ALA A 60 17.67 -1.69 -0.47
C ALA A 60 18.85 -0.70 -0.29
N PRO A 61 18.69 0.58 -0.65
CA PRO A 61 19.73 1.57 -0.51
C PRO A 61 20.03 1.81 0.97
N LYS A 62 21.32 2.00 1.29
CA LYS A 62 21.75 2.31 2.65
C LYS A 62 21.38 3.76 2.99
N GLY A 63 20.33 3.94 3.78
CA GLY A 63 19.93 5.23 4.33
C GLY A 63 18.60 5.77 3.77
N LYS A 64 18.52 7.10 3.62
CA LYS A 64 17.28 7.79 3.21
C LYS A 64 17.06 7.64 1.72
N TRP A 65 15.95 6.99 1.35
CA TRP A 65 15.53 6.88 -0.05
C TRP A 65 14.31 7.74 -0.35
N TYR A 66 14.28 8.30 -1.56
CA TYR A 66 13.19 9.11 -2.05
C TYR A 66 12.71 8.60 -3.40
N CYS A 67 11.39 8.54 -3.60
CA CYS A 67 10.82 8.11 -4.87
C CYS A 67 11.11 9.12 -6.00
N PRO A 68 11.05 8.71 -7.28
CA PRO A 68 11.38 9.58 -8.42
C PRO A 68 10.61 10.90 -8.39
N ARG A 69 9.34 10.87 -8.00
CA ARG A 69 8.49 12.07 -7.85
C ARG A 69 9.00 13.03 -6.79
N CYS A 70 9.45 12.52 -5.64
CA CYS A 70 10.00 13.35 -4.56
C CYS A 70 11.40 13.87 -4.87
N GLN A 71 12.21 13.10 -5.60
CA GLN A 71 13.54 13.53 -6.05
C GLN A 71 13.45 14.74 -7.01
N VAL A 72 12.50 14.73 -7.95
CA VAL A 72 12.24 15.85 -8.86
C VAL A 72 11.85 17.10 -8.07
N THR A 73 10.89 17.00 -7.15
CA THR A 73 10.44 18.15 -6.34
C THR A 73 11.55 18.78 -5.51
N LYS A 74 12.44 17.97 -4.92
CA LYS A 74 13.61 18.50 -4.18
C LYS A 74 14.54 19.29 -5.09
N LYS A 75 14.80 18.82 -6.32
CA LYS A 75 15.64 19.53 -7.30
C LYS A 75 15.01 20.84 -7.76
N LEU A 76 13.68 20.92 -7.87
CA LEU A 76 12.97 22.13 -8.27
C LEU A 76 12.97 23.23 -7.19
N LYS A 77 12.92 22.86 -5.91
CA LYS A 77 12.96 23.81 -4.78
C LYS A 77 14.32 24.47 -4.56
N LEU A 78 15.37 23.98 -5.23
CA LEU A 78 16.76 24.45 -5.07
C LEU A 78 17.21 25.39 -6.19
N LYS A 79 16.30 25.88 -7.04
CA LYS A 79 16.63 26.96 -7.99
C LYS A 79 16.14 28.30 -7.42
N PRO A 80 16.91 28.97 -6.55
CA PRO A 80 16.74 30.41 -6.39
C PRO A 80 17.07 31.04 -7.75
N LYS A 81 16.15 31.89 -8.23
CA LYS A 81 16.35 32.74 -9.39
C LYS A 81 17.20 33.95 -9.02
#